data_AF-A0A2G2HCM8-F1
#
_entry.id   AF-A0A2G2HCM8-F1
#
_cell.length_a   1.000
_cell.length_b   1.000
_cell.length_c   1.000
_cell.angle_alpha   90.00
_cell.angle_beta   90.00
_cell.angle_gamma   90.00
#
_symmetry.space_group_name_H-M   'P 1'
#
loop_
_entity.id
_entity.type
_entity.pdbx_description
1 polymer ?
#
loop_
_entity_poly.entity_id
_entity_poly.type
_entity_poly.pdbx_seq_one_letter_code
_entity_poly.pdbx_strand_id
1 'polypeptide(L)'
;MIRLGSEAEGIIFDVASDATLDGGAAVTMTGDVVVGGALDLDSDGTTTLIGTLDVAGLSDLNVGGDLAIDGSYTGKESTTINVTGSTTLDGTLDVTNALRLTGAGAITLADTVTATGNATINGKASVSLNGSLDVDGNLDLDSVGNTTLTGILDIAGTSDLTVSDNLVIDGNYTGGAKVTIDVVGTTAITNSGENA
;
A
#
# COMPACT_ATOMS: atom_id res chain seq x y z
N MET A 1 16.33 -0.43 24.59
CA MET A 1 15.59 -1.46 23.84
C MET A 1 14.65 -2.15 24.80
N ILE A 2 13.35 -1.88 24.72
CA ILE A 2 12.34 -2.68 25.41
C ILE A 2 12.12 -3.91 24.52
N ARG A 3 12.35 -5.12 25.02
CA ARG A 3 12.02 -6.37 24.33
C ARG A 3 10.86 -6.99 25.10
N LEU A 4 9.67 -6.99 24.51
CA LEU A 4 8.52 -7.75 25.02
C LEU A 4 8.47 -9.04 24.19
N GLY A 5 8.54 -10.20 24.85
CA GLY A 5 8.68 -11.49 24.17
C GLY A 5 9.55 -12.48 24.94
N SER A 6 8.93 -13.33 25.78
CA SER A 6 9.49 -14.64 26.12
C SER A 6 8.97 -15.68 25.12
N GLU A 7 9.57 -16.86 25.08
CA GLU A 7 9.33 -18.07 24.23
C GLU A 7 7.85 -18.58 24.10
N ALA A 8 6.84 -17.76 24.36
CA ALA A 8 5.43 -18.09 24.18
C ALA A 8 4.91 -17.52 22.86
N GLU A 9 4.30 -18.38 22.04
CA GLU A 9 3.47 -17.95 20.92
C GLU A 9 2.32 -17.05 21.42
N GLY A 10 1.98 -15.99 20.68
CA GLY A 10 0.78 -15.19 20.91
C GLY A 10 0.90 -13.98 21.86
N ILE A 11 2.07 -13.32 21.93
CA ILE A 11 2.17 -12.03 22.62
C ILE A 11 1.66 -10.92 21.70
N ILE A 12 0.60 -10.23 22.14
CA ILE A 12 0.02 -9.07 21.47
C ILE A 12 0.49 -7.81 22.19
N PHE A 13 0.98 -6.82 21.44
CA PHE A 13 1.17 -5.46 21.96
C PHE A 13 -0.10 -4.65 21.71
N ASP A 14 -0.88 -4.41 22.78
CA ASP A 14 -2.16 -3.71 22.72
C ASP A 14 -2.03 -2.29 23.30
N VAL A 15 -2.31 -1.29 22.46
CA VAL A 15 -2.39 0.13 22.83
C VAL A 15 -3.86 0.54 22.75
N ALA A 16 -4.52 0.70 23.89
CA ALA A 16 -5.98 0.95 23.94
C ALA A 16 -6.46 2.29 23.34
N SER A 17 -5.55 3.19 22.95
CA SER A 17 -5.82 4.54 22.47
C SER A 17 -4.90 4.83 21.28
N ASP A 18 -4.76 6.11 20.91
CA ASP A 18 -3.77 6.54 19.91
C ASP A 18 -2.34 6.12 20.28
N ALA A 19 -1.56 5.74 19.27
CA ALA A 19 -0.15 5.43 19.36
C ALA A 19 0.66 6.38 18.47
N THR A 20 1.73 6.95 19.02
CA THR A 20 2.74 7.68 18.25
C THR A 20 4.06 6.94 18.37
N LEU A 21 4.71 6.70 17.23
CA LEU A 21 5.99 6.01 17.15
C LEU A 21 7.00 6.87 16.38
N ASP A 22 7.97 7.42 17.12
CA ASP A 22 9.15 8.11 16.55
C ASP A 22 10.31 7.11 16.49
N GLY A 23 10.52 6.56 15.29
CA GLY A 23 11.40 5.45 15.00
C GLY A 23 12.88 5.79 14.78
N GLY A 24 13.19 7.07 14.54
CA GLY A 24 14.53 7.51 14.16
C GLY A 24 15.11 6.69 13.00
N ALA A 25 16.24 6.00 13.24
CA ALA A 25 17.00 5.35 12.17
C ALA A 25 16.38 4.08 11.57
N ALA A 26 15.51 3.36 12.30
CA ALA A 26 14.80 2.20 11.77
C ALA A 26 13.66 1.77 12.71
N VAL A 27 12.56 1.31 12.12
CA VAL A 27 11.46 0.63 12.83
C VAL A 27 11.35 -0.80 12.32
N THR A 28 11.28 -1.76 13.25
CA THR A 28 10.89 -3.13 12.92
C THR A 28 9.82 -3.56 13.91
N MET A 29 8.63 -3.84 13.39
CA MET A 29 7.53 -4.39 14.17
C MET A 29 7.43 -5.87 13.84
N THR A 30 7.38 -6.72 14.87
CA THR A 30 7.27 -8.16 14.73
C THR A 30 6.17 -8.68 15.65
N GLY A 31 5.38 -9.64 15.18
CA GLY A 31 4.28 -10.21 15.96
C GLY A 31 3.00 -9.40 15.79
N ASP A 32 2.05 -9.57 16.72
CA ASP A 32 0.74 -8.95 16.64
C ASP A 32 0.70 -7.64 17.45
N VAL A 33 0.28 -6.56 16.80
CA VAL A 33 0.14 -5.23 17.39
C VAL A 33 -1.27 -4.72 17.13
N VAL A 34 -1.93 -4.23 18.18
CA VAL A 34 -3.26 -3.62 18.11
C VAL A 34 -3.17 -2.19 18.63
N VAL A 35 -3.71 -1.24 17.86
CA VAL A 35 -3.86 0.16 18.25
C VAL A 35 -5.34 0.50 18.23
N GLY A 36 -5.92 0.74 19.41
CA GLY A 36 -7.34 1.05 19.60
C GLY A 36 -7.75 2.45 19.15
N GLY A 37 -6.78 3.34 18.90
CA GLY A 37 -6.99 4.67 18.34
C GLY A 37 -6.25 4.87 17.01
N ALA A 38 -5.83 6.11 16.75
CA ALA A 38 -5.02 6.45 15.59
C ALA A 38 -3.55 6.00 15.75
N LEU A 39 -2.89 5.68 14.65
CA LEU A 39 -1.45 5.44 14.60
C LEU A 39 -0.76 6.57 13.82
N ASP A 40 0.20 7.22 14.46
CA ASP A 40 1.15 8.12 13.82
C ASP A 40 2.55 7.50 13.93
N LEU A 41 3.11 7.04 12.81
CA LEU A 41 4.44 6.47 12.72
C LEU A 41 5.33 7.40 11.90
N ASP A 42 6.38 7.92 12.52
CA ASP A 42 7.42 8.71 11.87
C ASP A 42 8.77 8.02 12.03
N SER A 43 9.49 7.81 10.93
CA SER A 43 10.80 7.15 10.91
C SER A 43 11.69 7.83 9.89
N ASP A 44 12.86 8.30 10.29
CA ASP A 44 13.88 8.84 9.37
C ASP A 44 14.46 7.74 8.45
N GLY A 45 14.48 6.49 8.90
CA GLY A 45 15.03 5.36 8.16
C GLY A 45 14.02 4.28 7.80
N THR A 46 14.52 3.07 7.55
CA THR A 46 13.71 1.93 7.06
C THR A 46 12.67 1.50 8.09
N THR A 47 11.45 1.24 7.63
CA THR A 47 10.37 0.63 8.41
C THR A 47 10.02 -0.73 7.83
N THR A 48 10.01 -1.76 8.67
CA THR A 48 9.60 -3.12 8.30
C THR A 48 8.50 -3.60 9.25
N LEU A 49 7.34 -3.91 8.71
CA LEU A 49 6.18 -4.41 9.45
C LEU A 49 6.00 -5.91 9.17
N ILE A 50 6.27 -6.72 10.20
CA ILE A 50 6.20 -8.19 10.17
C ILE A 50 5.14 -8.62 11.18
N GLY A 51 4.28 -9.58 10.81
CA GLY A 51 3.18 -10.03 11.65
C GLY A 51 1.89 -9.25 11.39
N THR A 52 1.05 -9.06 12.40
CA THR A 52 -0.24 -8.37 12.25
C THR A 52 -0.17 -6.99 12.89
N LEU A 53 -0.57 -5.94 12.15
CA LEU A 53 -0.85 -4.62 12.70
C LEU A 53 -2.33 -4.30 12.45
N ASP A 54 -3.10 -4.12 13.52
CA ASP A 54 -4.52 -3.71 13.45
C ASP A 54 -4.69 -2.34 14.11
N VAL A 55 -5.08 -1.34 13.31
CA VAL A 55 -5.29 0.04 13.76
C VAL A 55 -6.77 0.39 13.60
N ALA A 56 -7.43 0.70 14.72
CA ALA A 56 -8.84 1.02 14.75
C ALA A 56 -9.16 2.43 14.23
N GLY A 57 -8.23 3.37 14.39
CA GLY A 57 -8.36 4.75 13.91
C GLY A 57 -7.59 5.03 12.62
N LEU A 58 -7.35 6.32 12.37
CA LEU A 58 -6.54 6.77 11.24
C LEU A 58 -5.12 6.22 11.34
N SER A 59 -4.50 6.02 10.19
CA SER A 59 -3.14 5.56 10.08
C SER A 59 -2.32 6.52 9.24
N ASP A 60 -1.29 7.13 9.81
CA ASP A 60 -0.34 7.98 9.11
C ASP A 60 1.08 7.38 9.28
N LEU A 61 1.65 6.90 8.18
CA LEU A 61 3.01 6.35 8.12
C LEU A 61 3.90 7.30 7.31
N ASN A 62 4.87 7.92 7.95
CA ASN A 62 5.89 8.76 7.34
C ASN A 62 7.25 8.06 7.46
N VAL A 63 7.82 7.64 6.33
CA VAL A 63 9.04 6.84 6.30
C VAL A 63 10.09 7.51 5.39
N GLY A 64 11.18 7.95 5.99
CA GLY A 64 12.32 8.56 5.30
C GLY A 64 13.20 7.55 4.56
N GLY A 65 13.20 6.28 5.00
CA GLY A 65 13.84 5.17 4.30
C GLY A 65 12.87 4.36 3.43
N ASP A 66 13.17 3.08 3.26
CA ASP A 66 12.28 2.11 2.61
C ASP A 66 11.18 1.63 3.56
N LEU A 67 10.00 1.33 3.03
CA LEU A 67 8.91 0.67 3.74
C LEU A 67 8.70 -0.73 3.17
N ALA A 68 8.70 -1.73 4.05
CA ALA A 68 8.27 -3.10 3.75
C ALA A 68 7.12 -3.52 4.66
N ILE A 69 6.00 -3.94 4.05
CA ILE A 69 4.89 -4.60 4.75
C ILE A 69 4.90 -6.05 4.28
N ASP A 70 5.46 -6.93 5.11
CA ASP A 70 5.61 -8.36 4.82
C ASP A 70 4.53 -9.19 5.56
N GLY A 71 3.84 -8.57 6.51
CA GLY A 71 2.75 -9.15 7.27
C GLY A 71 1.38 -8.59 6.85
N SER A 72 0.39 -8.68 7.75
CA SER A 72 -0.93 -8.09 7.54
C SER A 72 -1.02 -6.74 8.23
N TYR A 73 -1.43 -5.72 7.48
CA TYR A 73 -1.79 -4.42 8.02
C TYR A 73 -3.27 -4.13 7.75
N THR A 74 -4.06 -3.94 8.81
CA THR A 74 -5.45 -3.52 8.75
C THR A 74 -5.61 -2.11 9.31
N GLY A 75 -6.05 -1.17 8.48
CA GLY A 75 -6.49 0.16 8.87
C GLY A 75 -8.01 0.26 8.78
N LYS A 76 -8.70 0.34 9.92
CA LYS A 76 -10.18 0.42 9.97
C LYS A 76 -10.72 1.80 9.60
N GLU A 77 -9.85 2.77 9.40
CA GLU A 77 -10.15 4.10 8.87
C GLU A 77 -9.23 4.41 7.68
N SER A 78 -9.09 5.67 7.30
CA SER A 78 -8.19 6.05 6.21
C SER A 78 -6.73 5.82 6.59
N THR A 79 -5.95 5.37 5.60
CA THR A 79 -4.52 5.10 5.73
C THR A 79 -3.73 5.97 4.75
N THR A 80 -2.82 6.77 5.29
CA THR A 80 -1.81 7.53 4.56
C THR A 80 -0.46 6.86 4.73
N ILE A 81 0.24 6.64 3.61
CA ILE A 81 1.61 6.15 3.59
C ILE A 81 2.43 7.11 2.73
N ASN A 82 3.42 7.78 3.32
CA ASN A 82 4.37 8.63 2.62
C ASN A 82 5.79 8.05 2.81
N VAL A 83 6.43 7.67 1.70
CA VAL A 83 7.74 7.01 1.73
C VAL A 83 8.71 7.73 0.81
N THR A 84 9.87 8.09 1.35
CA THR A 84 10.95 8.71 0.55
C THR A 84 11.76 7.66 -0.18
N GLY A 85 11.99 6.49 0.43
CA GLY A 85 12.58 5.32 -0.23
C GLY A 85 11.55 4.56 -1.08
N SER A 86 11.84 3.27 -1.26
CA SER A 86 10.94 2.34 -1.96
C SER A 86 9.89 1.78 -1.00
N THR A 87 8.74 1.41 -1.55
CA THR A 87 7.64 0.76 -0.84
C THR A 87 7.39 -0.61 -1.42
N THR A 88 7.46 -1.65 -0.60
CA THR A 88 7.17 -3.03 -0.96
C THR A 88 6.06 -3.56 -0.06
N LEU A 89 4.96 -4.00 -0.68
CA LEU A 89 3.84 -4.67 -0.01
C LEU A 89 3.82 -6.13 -0.47
N ASP A 90 4.57 -6.96 0.23
CA ASP A 90 4.64 -8.41 0.03
C ASP A 90 3.62 -9.17 0.91
N GLY A 91 3.03 -8.48 1.90
CA GLY A 91 1.87 -8.94 2.66
C GLY A 91 0.62 -8.10 2.40
N THR A 92 -0.43 -8.35 3.18
CA THR A 92 -1.75 -7.77 2.95
C THR A 92 -1.89 -6.37 3.55
N LEU A 93 -2.48 -5.43 2.81
CA LEU A 93 -2.92 -4.13 3.30
C LEU A 93 -4.43 -3.99 3.10
N ASP A 94 -5.19 -3.97 4.19
CA ASP A 94 -6.64 -3.83 4.18
C ASP A 94 -7.07 -2.50 4.79
N VAL A 95 -7.67 -1.62 3.97
CA VAL A 95 -8.07 -0.28 4.37
C VAL A 95 -9.58 -0.13 4.22
N THR A 96 -10.27 0.13 5.33
CA THR A 96 -11.73 0.26 5.30
C THR A 96 -12.18 1.57 4.65
N ASN A 97 -11.43 2.67 4.75
CA ASN A 97 -11.81 3.94 4.11
C ASN A 97 -10.88 4.27 2.94
N ALA A 98 -10.25 5.44 2.93
CA ALA A 98 -9.41 5.86 1.82
C ALA A 98 -7.96 5.40 2.04
N LEU A 99 -7.33 4.88 0.98
CA LEU A 99 -5.90 4.63 0.93
C LEU A 99 -5.22 5.75 0.14
N ARG A 100 -4.18 6.35 0.71
CA ARG A 100 -3.27 7.21 -0.02
C ARG A 100 -1.83 6.74 0.17
N LEU A 101 -1.23 6.27 -0.91
CA LEU A 101 0.16 5.82 -0.95
C LEU A 101 0.97 6.75 -1.85
N THR A 102 1.96 7.43 -1.27
CA THR A 102 2.89 8.31 -1.99
C THR A 102 4.31 7.82 -1.78
N GLY A 103 5.00 7.43 -2.86
CA GLY A 103 6.37 6.94 -2.86
C GLY A 103 7.27 7.78 -3.76
N ALA A 104 8.41 8.24 -3.24
CA ALA A 104 9.45 8.83 -4.08
C ALA A 104 10.34 7.77 -4.76
N GLY A 105 10.54 6.62 -4.11
CA GLY A 105 11.13 5.43 -4.71
C GLY A 105 10.12 4.60 -5.51
N ALA A 106 10.49 3.34 -5.78
CA ALA A 106 9.61 2.40 -6.46
C ALA A 106 8.48 1.96 -5.52
N ILE A 107 7.27 1.79 -6.04
CA ILE A 107 6.14 1.17 -5.34
C ILE A 107 5.91 -0.20 -5.95
N THR A 108 5.92 -1.25 -5.13
CA THR A 108 5.61 -2.63 -5.53
C THR A 108 4.49 -3.19 -4.66
N LEU A 109 3.36 -3.53 -5.28
CA LEU A 109 2.24 -4.22 -4.65
C LEU A 109 2.22 -5.67 -5.14
N ALA A 110 2.84 -6.56 -4.35
CA ALA A 110 3.07 -7.95 -4.74
C ALA A 110 2.03 -8.93 -4.18
N ASP A 111 1.38 -8.59 -3.08
CA ASP A 111 0.25 -9.34 -2.53
C ASP A 111 -1.04 -8.51 -2.63
N THR A 112 -1.87 -8.50 -1.60
CA THR A 112 -3.25 -7.99 -1.67
C THR A 112 -3.34 -6.63 -1.01
N VAL A 113 -3.87 -5.66 -1.75
CA VAL A 113 -4.26 -4.34 -1.26
C VAL A 113 -5.75 -4.14 -1.48
N THR A 114 -6.50 -3.88 -0.42
CA THR A 114 -7.93 -3.58 -0.46
C THR A 114 -8.20 -2.19 0.08
N ALA A 115 -9.11 -1.47 -0.58
CA ALA A 115 -9.65 -0.20 -0.10
C ALA A 115 -11.15 -0.13 -0.36
N THR A 116 -12.00 -0.09 0.68
CA THR A 116 -13.45 0.05 0.46
C THR A 116 -13.84 1.50 0.09
N GLY A 117 -12.95 2.46 0.32
CA GLY A 117 -13.03 3.82 -0.19
C GLY A 117 -12.22 4.03 -1.46
N ASN A 118 -11.78 5.27 -1.68
CA ASN A 118 -10.90 5.60 -2.80
C ASN A 118 -9.46 5.19 -2.51
N ALA A 119 -8.73 4.81 -3.55
CA ALA A 119 -7.29 4.59 -3.51
C ALA A 119 -6.58 5.63 -4.37
N THR A 120 -5.57 6.29 -3.81
CA THR A 120 -4.64 7.16 -4.54
C THR A 120 -3.22 6.59 -4.43
N ILE A 121 -2.58 6.32 -5.57
CA ILE A 121 -1.20 5.81 -5.65
C ILE A 121 -0.36 6.80 -6.45
N ASN A 122 0.57 7.48 -5.79
CA ASN A 122 1.48 8.46 -6.38
C ASN A 122 2.91 7.94 -6.35
N GLY A 123 3.42 7.45 -7.49
CA GLY A 123 4.77 6.88 -7.58
C GLY A 123 5.71 7.69 -8.45
N LYS A 124 6.82 8.20 -7.89
CA LYS A 124 7.79 9.00 -8.67
C LYS A 124 8.75 8.15 -9.50
N ALA A 125 9.28 7.05 -8.95
CA ALA A 125 10.29 6.26 -9.66
C ALA A 125 9.69 5.19 -10.58
N SER A 126 8.73 4.42 -10.07
CA SER A 126 7.97 3.41 -10.81
C SER A 126 6.84 2.86 -9.94
N VAL A 127 5.83 2.27 -10.58
CA VAL A 127 4.72 1.57 -9.92
C VAL A 127 4.58 0.17 -10.53
N SER A 128 4.66 -0.88 -9.72
CA SER A 128 4.49 -2.28 -10.13
C SER A 128 3.38 -2.93 -9.30
N LEU A 129 2.37 -3.48 -9.97
CA LEU A 129 1.26 -4.21 -9.36
C LEU A 129 1.24 -5.62 -9.95
N ASN A 130 1.76 -6.58 -9.19
CA ASN A 130 1.79 -8.00 -9.56
C ASN A 130 0.87 -8.86 -8.68
N GLY A 131 0.40 -8.33 -7.55
CA GLY A 131 -0.61 -8.94 -6.69
C GLY A 131 -2.04 -8.54 -7.05
N SER A 132 -2.89 -8.31 -6.04
CA SER A 132 -4.27 -7.87 -6.21
C SER A 132 -4.47 -6.47 -5.65
N LEU A 133 -5.12 -5.60 -6.41
CA LEU A 133 -5.63 -4.31 -5.95
C LEU A 133 -7.16 -4.30 -6.14
N ASP A 134 -7.88 -4.28 -5.04
CA ASP A 134 -9.35 -4.23 -5.00
C ASP A 134 -9.81 -2.91 -4.37
N VAL A 135 -10.58 -2.13 -5.12
CA VAL A 135 -11.01 -0.79 -4.71
C VAL A 135 -12.50 -0.62 -5.00
N ASP A 136 -13.32 -0.57 -3.96
CA ASP A 136 -14.77 -0.33 -4.10
C ASP A 136 -15.07 1.11 -4.55
N GLY A 137 -14.17 2.05 -4.24
CA GLY A 137 -14.25 3.44 -4.67
C GLY A 137 -13.54 3.71 -6.00
N ASN A 138 -12.99 4.92 -6.12
CA ASN A 138 -12.20 5.32 -7.29
C ASN A 138 -10.72 5.02 -7.08
N LEU A 139 -10.03 4.66 -8.17
CA LEU A 139 -8.58 4.62 -8.27
C LEU A 139 -8.07 5.87 -8.98
N ASP A 140 -7.13 6.58 -8.34
CA ASP A 140 -6.28 7.59 -8.96
C ASP A 140 -4.82 7.11 -8.87
N LEU A 141 -4.24 6.75 -10.01
CA LEU A 141 -2.85 6.31 -10.11
C LEU A 141 -2.08 7.33 -10.94
N ASP A 142 -1.19 8.06 -10.28
CA ASP A 142 -0.26 9.01 -10.90
C ASP A 142 1.17 8.48 -10.75
N SER A 143 1.80 8.18 -11.89
CA SER A 143 3.21 7.81 -11.90
C SER A 143 4.02 8.67 -12.86
N VAL A 144 5.14 9.18 -12.36
CA VAL A 144 6.16 9.81 -13.20
C VAL A 144 6.98 8.75 -13.95
N GLY A 145 7.20 7.59 -13.33
CA GLY A 145 7.98 6.51 -13.89
C GLY A 145 7.16 5.47 -14.64
N ASN A 146 7.79 4.35 -14.96
CA ASN A 146 7.11 3.22 -15.59
C ASN A 146 6.05 2.64 -14.65
N THR A 147 4.89 2.31 -15.22
CA THR A 147 3.80 1.60 -14.54
C THR A 147 3.60 0.24 -15.18
N THR A 148 3.63 -0.82 -14.38
CA THR A 148 3.41 -2.21 -14.84
C THR A 148 2.33 -2.87 -14.00
N LEU A 149 1.24 -3.27 -14.63
CA LEU A 149 0.05 -3.86 -14.03
C LEU A 149 -0.09 -5.29 -14.56
N THR A 150 0.49 -6.27 -13.87
CA THR A 150 0.45 -7.70 -14.25
C THR A 150 -0.46 -8.52 -13.35
N GLY A 151 -0.91 -7.93 -12.24
CA GLY A 151 -1.77 -8.54 -11.26
C GLY A 151 -3.26 -8.50 -11.61
N ILE A 152 -4.10 -8.54 -10.57
CA ILE A 152 -5.54 -8.32 -10.66
C ILE A 152 -5.84 -6.92 -10.15
N LEU A 153 -6.51 -6.12 -10.96
CA LEU A 153 -7.04 -4.82 -10.57
C LEU A 153 -8.55 -4.86 -10.73
N ASP A 154 -9.28 -4.77 -9.62
CA ASP A 154 -10.73 -4.69 -9.60
C ASP A 154 -11.15 -3.37 -8.96
N ILE A 155 -11.62 -2.44 -9.79
CA ILE A 155 -11.96 -1.08 -9.37
C ILE A 155 -13.44 -0.87 -9.64
N ALA A 156 -14.28 -0.84 -8.62
CA ALA A 156 -15.73 -0.69 -8.82
C ALA A 156 -16.12 0.72 -9.29
N GLY A 157 -15.38 1.76 -8.86
CA GLY A 157 -15.59 3.14 -9.26
C GLY A 157 -14.88 3.52 -10.57
N THR A 158 -14.43 4.78 -10.66
CA THR A 158 -13.62 5.25 -11.79
C THR A 158 -12.16 4.91 -11.58
N SER A 159 -11.45 4.71 -12.68
CA SER A 159 -10.00 4.52 -12.67
C SER A 159 -9.35 5.58 -13.55
N ASP A 160 -8.55 6.45 -12.96
CA ASP A 160 -7.76 7.43 -13.67
C ASP A 160 -6.29 7.03 -13.56
N LEU A 161 -5.68 6.67 -14.69
CA LEU A 161 -4.27 6.30 -14.80
C LEU A 161 -3.53 7.40 -15.54
N THR A 162 -2.65 8.11 -14.84
CA THR A 162 -1.76 9.13 -15.39
C THR A 162 -0.33 8.61 -15.32
N VAL A 163 0.33 8.39 -16.46
CA VAL A 163 1.68 7.82 -16.52
C VAL A 163 2.58 8.65 -17.43
N SER A 164 3.63 9.23 -16.86
CA SER A 164 4.56 10.08 -17.63
C SER A 164 5.60 9.28 -18.44
N ASP A 165 5.80 8.00 -18.13
CA ASP A 165 6.65 7.09 -18.89
C ASP A 165 5.80 5.96 -19.51
N ASN A 166 6.27 4.70 -19.51
CA ASN A 166 5.55 3.60 -20.15
C ASN A 166 4.50 2.98 -19.22
N LEU A 167 3.37 2.61 -19.79
CA LEU A 167 2.33 1.81 -19.15
C LEU A 167 2.27 0.42 -19.79
N VAL A 168 2.36 -0.62 -18.96
CA VAL A 168 2.08 -2.00 -19.34
C VAL A 168 0.91 -2.51 -18.52
N ILE A 169 -0.11 -3.04 -19.19
CA ILE A 169 -1.21 -3.79 -18.58
C ILE A 169 -1.17 -5.20 -19.18
N ASP A 170 -0.72 -6.16 -18.38
CA ASP A 170 -0.59 -7.59 -18.74
C ASP A 170 -1.16 -8.46 -17.61
N GLY A 171 -2.37 -8.09 -17.18
CA GLY A 171 -3.09 -8.70 -16.06
C GLY A 171 -4.59 -8.50 -16.23
N ASN A 172 -5.36 -8.92 -15.23
CA ASN A 172 -6.81 -8.72 -15.24
C ASN A 172 -7.12 -7.31 -14.74
N TYR A 173 -7.75 -6.50 -15.59
CA TYR A 173 -8.15 -5.15 -15.24
C TYR A 173 -9.67 -4.99 -15.42
N THR A 174 -10.37 -4.78 -14.32
CA THR A 174 -11.79 -4.44 -14.29
C THR A 174 -11.94 -3.01 -13.80
N GLY A 175 -12.45 -2.12 -14.67
CA GLY A 175 -12.92 -0.80 -14.28
C GLY A 175 -14.44 -0.76 -14.34
N GLY A 176 -15.09 -0.62 -13.18
CA GLY A 176 -16.54 -0.75 -13.01
C GLY A 176 -17.33 0.45 -13.52
N ALA A 177 -16.75 1.65 -13.50
CA ALA A 177 -17.33 2.85 -14.11
C ALA A 177 -16.52 3.32 -15.34
N LYS A 178 -15.79 4.43 -15.20
CA LYS A 178 -15.00 5.02 -16.29
C LYS A 178 -13.53 4.69 -16.07
N VAL A 179 -12.85 4.30 -17.14
CA VAL A 179 -11.39 4.18 -17.18
C VAL A 179 -10.83 5.31 -18.04
N THR A 180 -9.99 6.15 -17.45
CA THR A 180 -9.19 7.18 -18.14
C THR A 180 -7.73 6.75 -18.12
N ILE A 181 -7.08 6.77 -19.27
CA ILE A 181 -5.66 6.47 -19.40
C ILE A 181 -5.01 7.65 -20.13
N ASP A 182 -4.13 8.36 -19.43
CA ASP A 182 -3.29 9.43 -19.97
C ASP A 182 -1.83 9.01 -19.84
N VAL A 183 -1.19 8.69 -20.95
CA VAL A 183 0.18 8.16 -20.99
C VAL A 183 1.00 8.95 -21.98
N VAL A 184 2.13 9.50 -21.52
CA VAL A 184 3.07 10.22 -22.39
C VAL A 184 3.98 9.24 -23.14
N GLY A 185 4.41 8.17 -22.47
CA GLY A 185 5.26 7.13 -23.04
C GLY A 185 4.48 6.10 -23.86
N THR A 186 5.04 4.89 -23.96
CA THR A 186 4.37 3.80 -24.68
C THR A 186 3.34 3.12 -23.81
N THR A 187 2.20 2.76 -24.40
CA THR A 187 1.18 1.94 -23.75
C THR A 187 1.17 0.56 -24.42
N ALA A 188 1.32 -0.50 -23.62
CA ALA A 188 1.13 -1.88 -24.03
C ALA A 188 0.01 -2.51 -23.20
N ILE A 189 -1.02 -3.04 -23.86
CA ILE A 189 -2.11 -3.75 -23.21
C ILE A 189 -2.20 -5.13 -23.84
N THR A 190 -2.03 -6.16 -23.03
CA THR A 190 -2.12 -7.56 -23.43
C THR A 190 -3.19 -8.25 -22.61
N ASN A 191 -4.04 -9.01 -23.30
CA ASN A 191 -5.03 -9.88 -22.66
C ASN A 191 -4.50 -11.31 -22.71
N SER A 192 -4.22 -11.89 -21.54
CA SER A 192 -3.76 -13.27 -21.40
C SER A 192 -4.90 -14.26 -21.04
N GLY A 193 -6.15 -13.79 -20.96
CA GLY A 193 -7.32 -14.63 -20.72
C GLY A 193 -7.77 -15.43 -21.94
N GLU A 194 -8.42 -16.59 -21.72
CA GLU A 194 -8.85 -17.54 -22.78
C GLU A 194 -9.81 -16.98 -23.86
N ASN A 195 -10.31 -15.75 -23.71
CA ASN A 195 -11.22 -15.09 -24.66
C ASN A 195 -10.64 -13.79 -25.26
N ALA A 196 -9.32 -13.69 -25.41
CA ALA A 196 -8.66 -12.59 -26.11
C ALA A 196 -9.05 -12.50 -27.60
#